data_AF-A0A834W746-F1
#
_entry.id   AF-A0A834W746-F1
#
_cell.length_a   1.000
_cell.length_b   1.000
_cell.length_c   1.000
_cell.angle_alpha   90.00
_cell.angle_beta   90.00
_cell.angle_gamma   90.00
#
_symmetry.space_group_name_H-M   'P 1'
#
loop_
_entity.id
_entity.type
_entity.pdbx_description
1 polymer ?
#
loop_
_entity_poly.entity_id
_entity_poly.type
_entity_poly.pdbx_seq_one_letter_code
_entity_poly.pdbx_strand_id
1 'polypeptide(L)'
;MASSSSTKPNPDNGTIVIVTQHEFNQFHKIDRILFTRLVVSLGRDPREAMKVVAYLVWLEKMSKDFQLVSKLLHWPDPSLNDLGNEAILA
;
A
#
# COMPACT_ATOMS: atom_id res chain seq x y z
N MET A 1 10.20 -47.83 24.55
CA MET A 1 10.13 -47.17 23.23
C MET A 1 8.83 -46.39 23.18
N ALA A 2 8.98 -45.09 22.87
CA ALA A 2 8.04 -43.97 22.70
C ALA A 2 6.55 -44.13 23.04
N SER A 3 6.14 -43.46 24.11
CA SER A 3 4.75 -43.08 24.40
C SER A 3 4.34 -41.92 23.49
N SER A 4 3.26 -42.08 22.72
CA SER A 4 2.66 -41.02 21.91
C SER A 4 2.00 -39.98 22.81
N SER A 5 2.53 -38.74 22.77
CA SER A 5 1.94 -37.61 23.48
C SER A 5 0.80 -37.02 22.65
N SER A 6 -0.41 -37.10 23.19
CA SER A 6 -1.62 -36.48 22.66
C SER A 6 -1.58 -34.97 22.95
N THR A 7 -1.33 -34.15 21.92
CA THR A 7 -1.54 -32.70 22.00
C THR A 7 -3.01 -32.39 21.73
N LYS A 8 -3.71 -31.80 22.71
CA LYS A 8 -5.10 -31.36 22.54
C LYS A 8 -5.14 -30.15 21.58
N PRO A 9 -6.16 -30.02 20.70
CA PRO A 9 -6.29 -28.87 19.81
C PRO A 9 -6.73 -27.62 20.58
N ASN A 10 -6.05 -26.51 20.29
CA ASN A 10 -6.37 -25.16 20.76
C ASN A 10 -7.56 -24.59 19.93
N PRO A 11 -8.53 -23.85 20.49
CA PRO A 11 -9.77 -23.46 19.79
C PRO A 11 -9.67 -22.16 18.98
N ASP A 12 -8.48 -21.60 18.81
CA ASP A 12 -8.21 -20.54 17.84
C ASP A 12 -8.07 -21.20 16.46
N ASN A 13 -9.23 -21.50 15.86
CA ASN A 13 -9.36 -22.16 14.55
C ASN A 13 -8.61 -21.35 13.47
N GLY A 14 -7.33 -21.69 13.29
CA GLY A 14 -6.45 -21.21 12.24
C GLY A 14 -7.07 -21.48 10.88
N THR A 15 -7.84 -20.52 10.40
CA THR A 15 -8.46 -20.57 9.08
C THR A 15 -7.34 -20.36 8.07
N ILE A 16 -7.06 -21.37 7.23
CA ILE A 16 -6.15 -21.21 6.11
C ILE A 16 -6.87 -20.32 5.08
N VAL A 17 -6.44 -19.06 4.97
CA VAL A 17 -6.96 -18.13 3.97
C VAL A 17 -6.20 -18.36 2.66
N ILE A 18 -6.88 -18.92 1.67
CA ILE A 18 -6.36 -19.08 0.31
C ILE A 18 -6.72 -17.82 -0.47
N VAL A 19 -5.71 -17.07 -0.93
CA VAL A 19 -5.88 -15.86 -1.74
C VAL A 19 -5.35 -16.12 -3.14
N THR A 20 -6.15 -15.83 -4.16
CA THR A 20 -5.73 -15.91 -5.56
C THR A 20 -4.72 -14.80 -5.88
N GLN A 21 -3.90 -14.99 -6.91
CA GLN A 21 -3.00 -13.94 -7.39
C GLN A 21 -3.75 -12.65 -7.75
N HIS A 22 -4.96 -12.78 -8.29
CA HIS A 22 -5.82 -11.65 -8.61
C HIS A 22 -6.21 -10.85 -7.36
N GLU A 23 -6.72 -11.52 -6.32
CA GLU A 23 -7.09 -10.88 -5.05
C GLU A 23 -5.88 -10.22 -4.37
N PHE A 24 -4.73 -10.89 -4.37
CA PHE A 24 -3.49 -10.32 -3.85
C PHE A 24 -3.09 -9.06 -4.62
N ASN A 25 -3.23 -9.06 -5.95
CA ASN A 25 -2.90 -7.90 -6.78
C ASN A 25 -3.90 -6.75 -6.65
N GLN A 26 -5.12 -7.01 -6.18
CA GLN A 26 -6.09 -5.96 -5.89
C GLN A 26 -5.79 -5.22 -4.59
N PHE A 27 -5.13 -5.88 -3.63
CA PHE A 27 -4.74 -5.26 -2.37
C PHE A 27 -3.83 -4.04 -2.59
N HIS A 28 -4.31 -2.86 -2.19
CA HIS A 28 -3.64 -1.57 -2.37
C HIS A 28 -3.17 -1.29 -3.81
N LYS A 29 -3.91 -1.79 -4.81
CA LYS A 29 -3.51 -1.64 -6.23
C LYS A 29 -3.26 -0.18 -6.60
N ILE A 30 -4.14 0.73 -6.17
CA ILE A 30 -4.05 2.17 -6.48
C ILE A 30 -2.78 2.77 -5.87
N ASP A 31 -2.53 2.51 -4.58
CA ASP A 31 -1.35 3.00 -3.86
C ASP A 31 -0.05 2.47 -4.48
N ARG A 32 -0.05 1.19 -4.88
CA ARG A 32 1.08 0.54 -5.54
C ARG A 32 1.36 1.13 -6.92
N ILE A 33 0.34 1.46 -7.70
CA ILE A 33 0.52 2.14 -8.99
C ILE A 33 1.13 3.52 -8.78
N LEU A 34 0.64 4.27 -7.78
CA LEU A 34 1.18 5.58 -7.47
C LEU A 34 2.65 5.48 -7.03
N PHE A 35 2.96 4.55 -6.13
CA PHE A 35 4.33 4.27 -5.69
C PHE A 35 5.24 3.93 -6.88
N THR A 36 4.78 3.06 -7.78
CA THR A 36 5.53 2.70 -9.00
C THR A 36 5.78 3.90 -9.89
N ARG A 37 4.81 4.81 -10.10
CA ARG A 37 5.04 6.04 -10.87
C ARG A 37 6.10 6.93 -10.21
N LEU A 38 6.02 7.12 -8.89
CA LEU A 38 6.99 7.94 -8.15
C LEU A 38 8.42 7.38 -8.26
N VAL A 39 8.60 6.07 -8.14
CA VAL A 39 9.94 5.46 -8.17
C VAL A 39 10.44 5.24 -9.60
N VAL A 40 9.63 4.63 -10.47
CA VAL A 40 10.08 4.17 -11.79
C VAL A 40 10.00 5.29 -12.84
N SER A 41 8.90 6.06 -12.85
CA SER A 41 8.72 7.14 -13.85
C SER A 41 9.43 8.43 -13.42
N LEU A 42 9.32 8.80 -12.14
CA LEU A 42 9.88 10.05 -11.62
C LEU A 42 11.27 9.90 -10.97
N GLY A 43 11.78 8.67 -10.82
CA GLY A 43 13.12 8.43 -10.30
C GLY A 43 13.33 8.78 -8.83
N ARG A 44 12.26 8.87 -8.04
CA ARG A 44 12.36 9.19 -6.60
C ARG A 44 12.97 8.05 -5.80
N ASP A 45 13.67 8.40 -4.72
CA ASP A 45 14.13 7.42 -3.75
C ASP A 45 12.93 6.62 -3.18
N PRO A 46 13.00 5.28 -3.07
CA PRO A 46 11.89 4.47 -2.58
C PRO A 46 11.40 4.86 -1.18
N ARG A 47 12.27 5.35 -0.29
CA ARG A 47 11.85 5.81 1.04
C ARG A 47 11.09 7.12 0.96
N GLU A 48 11.53 8.04 0.10
CA GLU A 48 10.79 9.28 -0.16
C GLU A 48 9.44 9.00 -0.81
N ALA A 49 9.40 8.17 -1.85
CA ALA A 49 8.15 7.77 -2.49
C ALA A 49 7.17 7.13 -1.49
N MET A 50 7.67 6.30 -0.56
CA MET A 50 6.86 5.71 0.49
C MET A 50 6.28 6.77 1.44
N LYS A 51 7.06 7.78 1.83
CA LYS A 51 6.58 8.91 2.65
C LYS A 51 5.46 9.69 1.93
N VAL A 52 5.66 9.97 0.64
CA VAL A 52 4.65 10.67 -0.18
C VAL A 52 3.35 9.87 -0.23
N VAL A 53 3.41 8.58 -0.54
CA VAL A 53 2.20 7.73 -0.59
C VAL A 53 1.53 7.64 0.79
N ALA A 54 2.30 7.47 1.87
CA ALA A 54 1.76 7.43 3.22
C ALA A 54 1.06 8.73 3.62
N TYR A 55 1.65 9.88 3.27
CA TYR A 55 1.07 11.20 3.51
C TYR A 55 -0.24 11.39 2.73
N LEU A 56 -0.29 10.99 1.46
CA LEU A 56 -1.50 11.11 0.63
C LEU A 56 -2.63 10.21 1.12
N VAL A 57 -2.32 8.98 1.54
CA VAL A 57 -3.30 8.07 2.16
C VAL A 57 -3.81 8.62 3.50
N TRP A 58 -2.94 9.28 4.27
CA TRP A 58 -3.35 9.96 5.50
C TRP A 58 -4.26 11.17 5.18
N LEU A 59 -3.91 11.99 4.20
CA LEU A 59 -4.71 13.13 3.76
C LEU A 59 -6.08 12.70 3.24
N GLU A 60 -6.15 11.62 2.47
CA GLU A 60 -7.41 11.04 1.97
C GLU A 60 -8.37 10.70 3.12
N LYS A 61 -7.84 10.17 4.23
CA LYS A 61 -8.63 9.90 5.45
C LYS A 61 -9.09 11.18 6.15
N MET A 62 -8.28 12.23 6.14
CA MET A 62 -8.60 13.51 6.79
C MET A 62 -9.57 14.36 5.97
N SER A 63 -9.45 14.36 4.65
CA SER A 63 -10.24 15.20 3.73
C SER A 63 -11.64 14.67 3.47
N LYS A 64 -11.92 13.40 3.84
CA LYS A 64 -13.14 12.64 3.47
C LYS A 64 -13.29 12.45 1.95
N ASP A 65 -12.27 12.74 1.16
CA ASP A 65 -12.20 12.44 -0.28
C ASP A 65 -11.46 11.12 -0.49
N PHE A 66 -12.20 10.00 -0.39
CA PHE A 66 -11.71 8.63 -0.57
C PHE A 66 -11.24 8.29 -1.99
N GLN A 67 -11.04 9.29 -2.85
CA GLN A 67 -10.60 9.15 -4.24
C GLN A 67 -9.43 10.09 -4.54
N LEU A 68 -8.78 10.66 -3.53
CA LEU A 68 -7.64 11.54 -3.72
C LEU A 68 -6.49 10.81 -4.44
N VAL A 69 -6.08 9.65 -3.94
CA VAL A 69 -4.98 8.87 -4.53
C VAL A 69 -5.33 8.41 -5.95
N SER A 70 -6.60 8.03 -6.21
CA SER A 70 -7.04 7.60 -7.54
C SER A 70 -7.05 8.76 -8.57
N LYS A 71 -7.39 9.98 -8.14
CA LYS A 71 -7.30 11.18 -8.99
C LYS A 71 -5.85 11.50 -9.36
N LEU A 72 -4.92 11.35 -8.42
CA LEU A 72 -3.49 11.60 -8.65
C LEU A 72 -2.88 10.65 -9.67
N LEU A 73 -3.42 9.44 -9.85
CA LEU A 73 -2.99 8.54 -10.91
C LEU A 73 -3.16 9.11 -12.32
N HIS A 74 -4.02 10.11 -12.50
CA HIS A 74 -4.27 10.75 -13.79
C HIS A 74 -3.50 12.06 -13.97
N TRP A 75 -2.78 12.51 -12.92
CA TRP A 75 -1.98 13.73 -13.02
C TRP A 75 -0.76 13.53 -13.91
N PRO A 76 -0.34 14.57 -14.65
CA PRO A 76 0.94 14.58 -15.34
C PRO A 76 2.11 14.39 -14.38
N ASP A 77 3.17 13.75 -14.88
CA ASP A 77 4.41 13.49 -14.14
C ASP A 77 5.02 14.76 -13.50
N PRO A 78 5.10 15.93 -14.16
CA PRO A 78 5.61 17.15 -13.53
C PRO A 78 4.81 17.59 -12.31
N SER A 79 3.47 17.63 -12.42
CA SER A 79 2.59 18.03 -11.32
C SER A 79 2.65 17.05 -10.16
N LEU A 80 2.77 15.75 -10.46
CA LEU A 80 2.94 14.73 -9.44
C LEU A 80 4.30 14.86 -8.74
N ASN A 81 5.34 15.25 -9.48
CA ASN A 81 6.65 15.50 -8.91
C ASN A 81 6.66 16.74 -8.02
N ASP A 82 6.00 17.83 -8.41
CA ASP A 82 5.92 19.03 -7.57
C ASP A 82 5.18 18.74 -6.25
N LEU A 83 4.03 18.03 -6.33
CA LEU A 83 3.31 17.55 -5.14
C LEU A 83 4.20 16.68 -4.24
N GLY A 84 4.98 15.78 -4.83
CA GLY A 84 5.89 14.94 -4.09
C GLY A 84 7.00 15.72 -3.37
N ASN A 85 7.41 16.89 -3.88
CA ASN A 85 8.39 17.76 -3.22
C ASN A 85 7.76 18.49 -2.02
N GLU A 86 6.49 18.88 -2.12
CA GLU A 86 5.78 19.49 -1.00
C GLU A 86 5.48 18.46 0.10
N ALA A 87 5.06 17.26 -0.27
CA ALA A 87 4.67 16.20 0.65
C ALA A 87 5.81 15.69 1.55
N ILE A 88 7.08 15.82 1.14
CA ILE A 88 8.24 15.45 1.97
C ILE A 88 8.62 16.53 3.00
N LEU A 89 8.10 17.75 2.86
CA LEU A 89 8.33 18.86 3.78
C LEU A 89 7.29 18.92 4.92
N ALA A 90 6.17 18.21 4.76
CA ALA A 90 5.09 18.10 5.73
C ALA A 90 5.43 17.12 6.87
#